data_AF-A0AAW0I1D0-F1
#
_entry.id   AF-A0AAW0I1D0-F1
#
_cell.length_a   1.000
_cell.length_b   1.000
_cell.length_c   1.000
_cell.angle_alpha   90.00
_cell.angle_beta   90.00
_cell.angle_gamma   90.00
#
_symmetry.space_group_name_H-M   'P 1'
#
loop_
_entity.id
_entity.type
_entity.pdbx_description
1 polymer ?
#
loop_
_entity_poly.entity_id
_entity_poly.type
_entity_poly.pdbx_seq_one_letter_code
_entity_poly.pdbx_strand_id
1 'polypeptide(L)' 'IDGEWVTTAIAADNVDKIDKGGPLRIYVRKLTCNERCLQMEITFYVDLNGQCSKTKVIGYKQEDGSYRTQ' A
#
# COMPACT_ATOMS: atom_id res chain seq x y z
N ILE A 1 -3.70 11.53 8.16
CA ILE A 1 -3.49 10.10 7.85
C ILE A 1 -2.10 9.65 8.27
N ASP A 2 -1.16 10.58 8.41
CA ASP A 2 0.23 10.30 8.76
C ASP A 2 0.37 9.50 10.05
N GLY A 3 1.27 8.51 10.01
CA GLY A 3 1.61 7.72 11.18
C GLY A 3 1.87 6.26 10.86
N GLU A 4 2.00 5.48 11.94
CA GLU A 4 2.10 4.03 11.88
C GLU A 4 0.72 3.41 11.72
N TRP A 5 0.61 2.41 10.85
CA TRP A 5 -0.62 1.72 10.51
C TRP A 5 -0.41 0.21 10.53
N VAL A 6 -1.48 -0.54 10.73
CA VAL A 6 -1.49 -2.00 10.65
C VAL A 6 -2.68 -2.41 9.79
N THR A 7 -2.44 -3.12 8.70
CA THR A 7 -3.53 -3.75 7.93
C THR A 7 -4.22 -4.81 8.81
N THR A 8 -5.51 -4.61 9.10
CA THR A 8 -6.32 -5.56 9.87
C THR A 8 -7.07 -6.54 8.97
N ALA A 9 -7.60 -6.07 7.84
CA ALA A 9 -8.36 -6.87 6.88
C ALA A 9 -8.15 -6.35 5.46
N ILE A 10 -8.27 -7.26 4.48
CA ILE A 10 -8.29 -6.95 3.04
C ILE A 10 -9.37 -7.83 2.40
N ALA A 11 -10.15 -7.25 1.48
CA ALA A 11 -11.09 -7.98 0.64
C ALA A 11 -10.91 -7.52 -0.81
N ALA A 12 -11.10 -8.44 -1.75
CA ALA A 12 -11.04 -8.19 -3.17
C ALA A 12 -12.03 -9.12 -3.89
N ASP A 13 -12.54 -8.68 -5.03
CA ASP A 13 -13.34 -9.50 -5.94
C ASP A 13 -12.50 -10.63 -6.56
N ASN A 14 -11.24 -10.36 -6.88
CA ASN A 14 -10.24 -11.34 -7.28
C ASN A 14 -9.41 -11.79 -6.07
N VAL A 15 -9.86 -12.87 -5.42
CA VAL A 15 -9.27 -13.42 -4.19
C VAL A 15 -7.80 -13.81 -4.38
N ASP A 16 -7.41 -14.34 -5.54
CA ASP A 16 -6.04 -14.78 -5.84
C ASP A 16 -5.00 -13.65 -5.65
N LYS A 17 -5.41 -12.38 -5.80
CA LYS A 17 -4.51 -11.23 -5.61
C LYS A 17 -4.17 -10.96 -4.15
N ILE A 18 -5.02 -11.37 -3.21
CA ILE A 18 -4.90 -11.06 -1.77
C ILE A 18 -4.73 -12.31 -0.90
N ASP A 19 -4.74 -13.50 -1.49
CA ASP A 19 -4.36 -14.74 -0.83
C ASP A 19 -2.89 -14.74 -0.41
N LYS A 20 -2.49 -15.72 0.40
CA LYS A 20 -1.10 -15.83 0.86
C LYS A 20 -0.16 -16.00 -0.34
N GLY A 21 0.85 -15.13 -0.45
CA GLY A 21 1.73 -15.07 -1.63
C GLY A 21 1.21 -14.19 -2.77
N GLY A 22 -0.03 -13.68 -2.65
CA GLY A 22 -0.66 -12.80 -3.63
C GLY A 22 -0.04 -11.39 -3.62
N PRO A 23 0.13 -10.76 -4.79
CA PRO A 23 0.89 -9.51 -4.92
C PRO A 23 0.25 -8.30 -4.23
N LEU A 24 -1.05 -8.36 -3.93
CA LEU A 24 -1.79 -7.29 -3.29
C LEU A 24 -2.14 -7.60 -1.82
N ARG A 25 -1.65 -8.71 -1.26
CA ARG A 25 -1.73 -8.97 0.18
C ARG A 25 -0.69 -8.12 0.93
N ILE A 26 -0.96 -6.82 1.01
CA ILE A 26 -0.04 -5.83 1.58
C ILE A 26 -0.26 -5.62 3.07
N TYR A 27 0.83 -5.55 3.82
CA TYR A 27 0.84 -5.27 5.25
C TYR A 27 1.40 -3.86 5.47
N VAL A 28 0.53 -2.85 5.48
CA VAL A 28 0.90 -1.45 5.67
C VAL A 28 1.55 -1.28 7.04
N ARG A 29 2.56 -0.42 7.09
CA ARG A 29 3.30 -0.06 8.30
C ARG A 29 3.32 1.44 8.53
N LYS A 30 3.49 2.25 7.48
CA LYS A 30 3.52 3.70 7.62
C LYS A 30 2.89 4.39 6.42
N LEU A 31 2.13 5.43 6.70
CA LEU A 31 1.65 6.40 5.72
C LEU A 31 2.29 7.76 6.02
N THR A 32 2.79 8.44 4.99
CA THR A 32 3.32 9.80 5.09
C THR A 32 2.80 10.67 3.94
N CYS A 33 2.08 11.72 4.27
CA CYS A 33 1.67 12.80 3.39
C CYS A 33 2.81 13.80 3.25
N ASN A 34 3.42 13.81 2.07
CA ASN A 34 4.35 14.86 1.70
C ASN A 34 3.60 15.96 0.94
N GLU A 35 4.14 17.19 0.95
CA GLU A 35 3.63 18.30 0.14
C GLU A 35 2.12 18.53 0.29
N ARG A 36 1.63 18.64 1.53
CA ARG A 36 0.19 18.77 1.84
C ARG A 36 -0.64 17.62 1.24
N CYS A 37 -0.12 16.39 1.32
CA CYS A 37 -0.68 15.16 0.78
C CYS A 37 -0.80 15.11 -0.76
N LEU A 38 -0.11 15.96 -1.52
CA LEU A 38 0.00 15.79 -2.98
C LEU A 38 0.77 14.51 -3.34
N GLN A 39 1.63 14.06 -2.43
CA GLN A 39 2.32 12.79 -2.53
C GLN A 39 2.04 11.96 -1.28
N MET A 40 1.57 10.72 -1.46
CA MET A 40 1.34 9.75 -0.40
C MET A 40 2.43 8.69 -0.45
N GLU A 41 3.33 8.70 0.52
CA GLU A 41 4.29 7.62 0.71
C GLU A 41 3.63 6.50 1.54
N ILE A 42 3.64 5.29 1.00
CA ILE A 42 3.13 4.09 1.65
C ILE A 42 4.28 3.12 1.83
N THR A 43 4.60 2.79 3.08
CA THR A 43 5.54 1.72 3.42
C THR A 43 4.77 0.49 3.88
N PHE A 44 5.00 -0.64 3.23
CA PHE A 44 4.32 -1.90 3.52
C PHE A 44 5.24 -3.10 3.32
N TYR A 45 4.84 -4.26 3.84
CA TYR A 45 5.43 -5.55 3.49
C TYR A 45 4.51 -6.30 2.52
N VAL A 46 5.10 -7.08 1.61
CA VAL A 46 4.39 -8.07 0.81
C VAL A 46 5.15 -9.39 0.87
N ASP A 47 4.41 -10.48 1.01
CA ASP A 47 4.96 -11.84 0.92
C ASP A 47 4.78 -12.32 -0.52
N LEU A 48 5.90 -12.49 -1.23
CA LEU A 48 5.94 -13.07 -2.57
C LEU A 48 6.75 -14.35 -2.50
N ASN A 49 6.13 -15.48 -2.82
CA ASN A 49 6.77 -16.80 -2.83
C ASN A 49 7.47 -17.17 -1.50
N GLY A 50 6.90 -16.76 -0.36
CA GLY A 50 7.45 -17.04 0.97
C GLY A 50 8.51 -16.06 1.45
N GLN A 51 8.85 -15.05 0.63
CA GLN A 51 9.78 -13.99 0.99
C GLN A 51 9.05 -12.68 1.29
N CYS A 52 9.20 -12.20 2.52
CA CYS A 52 8.67 -10.89 2.93
C CYS A 52 9.62 -9.77 2.50
N SER A 53 9.15 -8.91 1.59
CA SER A 53 9.88 -7.72 1.13
C SER A 53 9.25 -6.46 1.69
N LYS A 54 10.07 -5.55 2.22
CA LYS A 54 9.63 -4.21 2.62
C LYS A 54 9.68 -3.30 1.40
N THR A 55 8.54 -2.76 1.02
CA THR A 55 8.39 -1.88 -0.14
C THR A 55 7.92 -0.50 0.30
N LYS A 56 8.41 0.52 -0.39
CA LYS A 56 7.95 1.90 -0.29
C LYS A 56 7.49 2.34 -1.67
N VAL A 57 6.27 2.85 -1.76
CA VAL A 57 5.73 3.44 -2.99
C VAL A 57 5.27 4.86 -2.73
N ILE A 58 5.31 5.69 -3.76
CA ILE A 58 4.78 7.06 -3.71
C ILE A 58 3.62 7.14 -4.70
N GLY A 59 2.43 7.40 -4.18
CA GLY A 59 1.27 7.76 -4.99
C GLY A 59 1.18 9.28 -5.15
N TYR A 60 0.91 9.74 -6.36
CA TYR A 60 0.70 11.15 -6.67
C TYR A 60 -0.79 11.42 -6.79
N LYS A 61 -1.25 12.46 -6.09
CA LYS A 61 -2.66 12.87 -6.09
C LYS A 61 -3.06 13.39 -7.46
N GLN A 62 -4.18 12.90 -7.98
CA GLN A 62 -4.76 13.31 -9.25
C GLN A 62 -5.84 14.39 -9.03
N GLU A 63 -6.33 14.99 -10.12
CA GLU A 63 -7.40 15.99 -10.07
C GLU A 63 -8.70 15.44 -9.47
N ASP A 64 -9.00 14.16 -9.70
CA ASP A 64 -10.15 13.45 -9.13
C ASP A 64 -9.98 13.06 -7.65
N GLY A 65 -8.83 13.39 -7.05
CA GLY A 65 -8.49 13.09 -5.66
C GLY A 65 -7.94 11.68 -5.42
N SER A 66 -7.89 10.81 -6.44
CA SER A 66 -7.25 9.49 -6.36
C SER A 66 -5.72 9.61 -6.30
N TYR A 67 -5.04 8.55 -5.86
CA TYR A 67 -3.58 8.44 -5.89
C TYR A 67 -3.15 7.40 -6.91
N ARG A 68 -2.13 7.71 -7.72
CA ARG A 68 -1.56 6.78 -8.71
C ARG A 68 -0.04 6.80 -8.63
N THR A 69 0.60 5.65 -8.82
CA THR A 69 2.05 5.59 -9.02
C THR A 69 2.37 5.98 -10.47
N GLN A 70 3.57 6.50 -10.73
CA GLN A 70 4.08 6.65 -12.10
C GLN A 70 4.33 5.29 -12.75
#